data_AF-A0A9W7EU80-F1
#
_entry.id   AF-A0A9W7EU80-F1
#
_cell.length_a   1.000
_cell.length_b   1.000
_cell.length_c   1.000
_cell.angle_alpha   90.00
_cell.angle_beta   90.00
_cell.angle_gamma   90.00
#
_symmetry.space_group_name_H-M   'P 1'
#
loop_
_entity.id
_entity.type
_entity.pdbx_description
1 polymer ?
#
loop_
_entity_poly.entity_id
_entity_poly.type
_entity_poly.pdbx_seq_one_letter_code
_entity_poly.pdbx_strand_id
1 'polypeptide(L)'
;MSVGSIYCWSMWTPKMTTLTGVVASSPNDFTLSEVVPVFSCAAVGLGMGSAALGTWVDKVGPVKAGTTGSLIWFAGLMTAAAGAHLQSLPLIYAGYGGLGGIAWGLLYMTPVSTTMKWFPDRRGLATGITLSAFGAGAAIAPPMIDYFTNMFFEAPDYLGAAADLALMTLDDGSQVLAADPDTQVIVATATDAAKVGLDEGVYAVGTGDSGAAGAFASLACLYGGVGLVSSQFMRAPPDGWMPEGYKVAEDNLTGGTDIGLPVDVAVKTPQFPLLWLTVFGNAVGGLALISSSKMVMVDIWGAALPSVVTASFATGYVATLGSANAFGRLSWAVGSDFLGRKNSYSVMALGIPVMGSVPYLISTAIESGAAGQESIVPLGVFVGGSVFAIANYGGIFSILPAYIADLYGSKYSSSIHGAALTAWSASAIAGPMGLAFLRSKAEREAIDDLAQNIDPAVFESTFGATFDNRESLIESKTLTINKLMEIAAEGTNDPTPHLYDQTFMMAAGFLGVAAVSNQLLKPPNVKKLLETTSKNQK
;
A
#
# COMPACT_ATOMS: atom_id res chain seq x y z
N MET A 1 -0.12 -16.44 1.24
CA MET A 1 1.10 -16.04 0.51
C MET A 1 0.76 -15.30 -0.80
N SER A 2 0.37 -15.99 -1.87
CA SER A 2 0.19 -15.43 -3.23
C SER A 2 -0.61 -14.12 -3.29
N VAL A 3 -1.83 -14.08 -2.75
CA VAL A 3 -2.68 -12.88 -2.83
C VAL A 3 -2.30 -11.84 -1.79
N GLY A 4 -1.69 -12.29 -0.69
CA GLY A 4 -1.19 -11.40 0.36
C GLY A 4 -0.08 -10.47 -0.11
N SER A 5 0.66 -10.86 -1.16
CA SER A 5 1.72 -10.02 -1.74
C SER A 5 1.18 -8.72 -2.32
N ILE A 6 -0.13 -8.58 -2.52
CA ILE A 6 -0.72 -7.36 -3.08
C ILE A 6 -0.47 -6.13 -2.20
N TYR A 7 -0.35 -6.36 -0.89
CA TYR A 7 0.01 -5.32 0.10
C TYR A 7 1.49 -4.91 0.03
N CYS A 8 2.31 -5.56 -0.78
CA CYS A 8 3.72 -5.22 -0.97
C CYS A 8 3.94 -4.40 -2.24
N TRP A 9 2.92 -3.67 -2.71
CA TRP A 9 3.02 -2.84 -3.92
C TRP A 9 4.21 -1.86 -3.87
N SER A 10 4.53 -1.35 -2.67
CA SER A 10 5.67 -0.47 -2.43
C SER A 10 7.03 -1.05 -2.84
N MET A 11 7.16 -2.37 -2.98
CA MET A 11 8.36 -3.02 -3.49
C MET A 11 8.57 -2.80 -4.99
N TRP A 12 7.48 -2.64 -5.74
CA TRP A 12 7.51 -2.40 -7.18
C TRP A 12 7.76 -0.94 -7.51
N THR A 13 7.31 -0.01 -6.65
CA THR A 13 7.35 1.42 -6.97
C THR A 13 8.76 1.92 -7.35
N PRO A 14 9.84 1.64 -6.59
CA PRO A 14 11.19 2.05 -6.98
C PRO A 14 11.61 1.49 -8.35
N LYS A 15 11.22 0.25 -8.66
CA LYS A 15 11.58 -0.42 -9.92
C LYS A 15 10.77 0.07 -11.12
N MET A 16 9.59 0.64 -10.88
CA MET A 16 8.75 1.25 -11.92
C MET A 16 9.18 2.69 -12.22
N THR A 17 9.71 3.40 -11.21
CA THR A 17 10.19 4.78 -11.37
C THR A 17 11.59 4.86 -11.97
N THR A 18 12.34 3.76 -11.99
CA THR A 18 13.66 3.62 -12.65
C THR A 18 13.70 2.40 -13.58
N LEU A 19 12.62 2.15 -14.31
CA LEU A 19 12.45 0.96 -15.15
C LEU A 19 13.47 0.88 -16.29
N THR A 20 13.68 1.97 -17.05
CA THR A 20 14.69 2.09 -18.12
C THR A 20 15.93 2.87 -17.71
N GLY A 21 15.82 3.78 -16.75
CA GLY A 21 16.98 4.49 -16.23
C GLY A 21 17.82 3.61 -15.28
N VAL A 22 17.21 2.62 -14.62
CA VAL A 22 17.79 1.61 -13.72
C VAL A 22 18.48 2.21 -12.47
N VAL A 23 19.49 3.05 -12.67
CA VAL A 23 20.28 3.73 -11.63
C VAL A 23 19.56 4.96 -11.08
N ALA A 24 19.01 5.79 -11.96
CA ALA A 24 18.18 6.95 -11.66
C ALA A 24 17.00 7.01 -12.62
N SER A 25 16.00 7.85 -12.35
CA SER A 25 14.81 7.94 -13.19
C SER A 25 15.15 8.61 -14.53
N SER A 26 14.74 8.00 -15.64
CA SER A 26 14.82 8.56 -16.99
C SER A 26 13.49 9.21 -17.41
N PRO A 27 13.46 10.04 -18.47
CA PRO A 27 12.22 10.66 -18.96
C PRO A 27 11.10 9.65 -19.26
N ASN A 28 11.47 8.46 -19.75
CA ASN A 28 10.54 7.41 -20.14
C ASN A 28 10.00 6.58 -18.95
N ASP A 29 10.58 6.74 -17.76
CA ASP A 29 10.11 6.02 -16.58
C ASP A 29 8.77 6.57 -16.07
N PHE A 30 8.06 5.78 -15.26
CA PHE A 30 6.82 6.26 -14.66
C PHE A 30 7.11 7.18 -13.48
N THR A 31 6.22 8.13 -13.24
CA THR A 31 6.24 8.96 -12.04
C THR A 31 5.62 8.23 -10.85
N LEU A 32 5.93 8.68 -9.64
CA LEU A 32 5.30 8.12 -8.44
C LEU A 32 3.77 8.26 -8.47
N SER A 33 3.28 9.41 -8.93
CA SER A 33 1.86 9.72 -9.03
C SER A 33 1.11 8.82 -10.02
N GLU A 34 1.82 8.27 -11.00
CA GLU A 34 1.26 7.30 -11.96
C GLU A 34 1.26 5.86 -11.43
N VAL A 35 2.27 5.48 -10.66
CA VAL A 35 2.46 4.09 -10.20
C VAL A 35 1.68 3.78 -8.94
N VAL A 36 1.61 4.70 -7.98
CA VAL A 36 0.94 4.48 -6.69
C VAL A 36 -0.55 4.11 -6.83
N PRO A 37 -1.35 4.72 -7.73
CA PRO A 37 -2.77 4.38 -7.86
C PRO A 37 -3.05 3.00 -8.46
N VAL A 38 -2.06 2.27 -8.96
CA VAL A 38 -2.25 0.86 -9.39
C VAL A 38 -2.74 0.00 -8.23
N PHE A 39 -2.21 0.21 -7.02
CA PHE A 39 -2.71 -0.48 -5.82
C PHE A 39 -4.16 -0.08 -5.50
N SER A 40 -4.51 1.19 -5.63
CA SER A 40 -5.89 1.67 -5.47
C SER A 40 -6.84 1.02 -6.49
N CYS A 41 -6.39 0.87 -7.74
CA CYS A 41 -7.13 0.15 -8.79
C CYS A 41 -7.38 -1.31 -8.39
N ALA A 42 -6.37 -2.00 -7.85
CA ALA A 42 -6.53 -3.36 -7.33
C ALA A 42 -7.53 -3.46 -6.17
N ALA A 43 -7.53 -2.49 -5.26
CA ALA A 43 -8.48 -2.42 -4.16
C ALA A 43 -9.92 -2.18 -4.62
N VAL A 44 -10.13 -1.34 -5.64
CA VAL A 44 -11.46 -1.17 -6.27
C VAL A 44 -11.87 -2.45 -6.99
N GLY A 45 -10.93 -3.10 -7.69
CA GLY A 45 -11.11 -4.39 -8.35
C GLY A 45 -11.54 -5.50 -7.39
N LEU A 46 -10.97 -5.55 -6.17
CA LEU A 46 -11.42 -6.44 -5.10
C LEU A 46 -12.91 -6.25 -4.80
N GLY A 47 -13.31 -4.99 -4.57
CA GLY A 47 -14.69 -4.65 -4.22
C GLY A 47 -15.68 -5.05 -5.32
N MET A 48 -15.38 -4.69 -6.57
CA MET A 48 -16.21 -5.04 -7.73
C MET A 48 -16.25 -6.54 -8.01
N GLY A 49 -15.09 -7.21 -8.00
CA GLY A 49 -14.98 -8.64 -8.21
C GLY A 49 -15.72 -9.43 -7.13
N SER A 50 -15.65 -8.98 -5.87
CA SER A 50 -16.38 -9.61 -4.77
C SER A 50 -17.90 -9.46 -4.93
N ALA A 51 -18.38 -8.27 -5.29
CA ALA A 51 -19.79 -8.02 -5.51
C ALA A 51 -20.36 -8.78 -6.73
N ALA A 52 -19.62 -8.82 -7.83
CA ALA A 52 -20.08 -9.42 -9.08
C ALA A 52 -20.01 -10.96 -9.07
N LEU A 53 -19.01 -11.55 -8.38
CA LEU A 53 -18.71 -12.98 -8.47
C LEU A 53 -19.05 -13.77 -7.20
N GLY A 54 -19.50 -13.13 -6.13
CA GLY A 54 -19.82 -13.81 -4.86
C GLY A 54 -20.85 -14.94 -5.00
N THR A 55 -21.98 -14.67 -5.68
CA THR A 55 -23.02 -15.70 -5.93
C THR A 55 -22.53 -16.83 -6.83
N TRP A 56 -21.62 -16.53 -7.76
CA TRP A 56 -20.99 -17.52 -8.61
C TRP A 56 -20.07 -18.44 -7.80
N VAL A 57 -19.25 -17.89 -6.88
CA VAL A 57 -18.37 -18.67 -5.99
C VAL A 57 -19.18 -19.69 -5.17
N ASP A 58 -20.31 -19.29 -4.59
CA ASP A 58 -21.16 -20.20 -3.83
C ASP A 58 -21.76 -21.32 -4.71
N LYS A 59 -22.11 -21.01 -5.97
CA LYS A 59 -22.68 -21.98 -6.91
C LYS A 59 -21.67 -23.01 -7.40
N VAL A 60 -20.45 -22.59 -7.72
CA VAL A 60 -19.43 -23.48 -8.32
C VAL A 60 -18.58 -24.22 -7.28
N GLY A 61 -18.59 -23.74 -6.05
CA GLY A 61 -17.81 -24.28 -4.94
C GLY A 61 -16.35 -23.85 -4.94
N PRO A 62 -15.64 -24.13 -3.84
CA PRO A 62 -14.36 -23.49 -3.55
C PRO A 62 -13.20 -23.91 -4.46
N VAL A 63 -13.17 -25.16 -4.93
CA VAL A 63 -12.11 -25.63 -5.84
C VAL A 63 -12.14 -24.85 -7.14
N LYS A 64 -13.32 -24.74 -7.78
CA LYS A 64 -13.47 -24.05 -9.07
C LYS A 64 -13.22 -22.56 -8.92
N ALA A 65 -13.78 -21.94 -7.88
CA ALA A 65 -13.56 -20.53 -7.59
C ALA A 65 -12.07 -20.21 -7.33
N GLY A 66 -11.40 -21.03 -6.51
CA GLY A 66 -9.98 -20.88 -6.21
C GLY A 66 -9.08 -21.13 -7.42
N THR A 67 -9.41 -22.11 -8.26
CA THR A 67 -8.69 -22.39 -9.52
C THR A 67 -8.81 -21.20 -10.47
N THR A 68 -10.03 -20.71 -10.72
CA THR A 68 -10.27 -19.55 -11.58
C THR A 68 -9.57 -18.30 -11.06
N GLY A 69 -9.68 -18.02 -9.75
CA GLY A 69 -8.99 -16.89 -9.14
C GLY A 69 -7.47 -16.97 -9.30
N SER A 70 -6.88 -18.16 -9.16
CA SER A 70 -5.43 -18.38 -9.31
C SER A 70 -4.96 -18.19 -10.77
N LEU A 71 -5.77 -18.61 -11.75
CA LEU A 71 -5.50 -18.38 -13.17
C LEU A 71 -5.60 -16.89 -13.54
N ILE A 72 -6.59 -16.17 -12.99
CA ILE A 72 -6.72 -14.73 -13.21
C ILE A 72 -5.55 -13.99 -12.53
N TRP A 73 -5.10 -14.41 -11.35
CA TRP A 73 -3.93 -13.83 -10.68
C TRP A 73 -2.65 -14.05 -11.51
N PHE A 74 -2.43 -15.27 -12.00
CA PHE A 74 -1.34 -15.59 -12.93
C PHE A 74 -1.39 -14.69 -14.17
N ALA A 75 -2.55 -14.59 -14.83
CA ALA A 75 -2.73 -13.76 -16.01
C ALA A 75 -2.50 -12.28 -15.71
N GLY A 76 -3.00 -11.79 -14.57
CA GLY A 76 -2.82 -10.40 -14.14
C GLY A 76 -1.35 -10.04 -13.93
N LEU A 77 -0.59 -10.91 -13.27
CA LEU A 77 0.85 -10.69 -13.07
C LEU A 77 1.66 -10.86 -14.36
N MET A 78 1.28 -11.78 -15.26
CA MET A 78 1.91 -11.88 -16.59
C MET A 78 1.64 -10.64 -17.44
N THR A 79 0.43 -10.08 -17.37
CA THR A 79 0.10 -8.82 -18.05
C THR A 79 0.87 -7.64 -17.44
N ALA A 80 1.07 -7.62 -16.12
CA ALA A 80 1.92 -6.63 -15.47
C ALA A 80 3.40 -6.79 -15.85
N ALA A 81 3.89 -8.02 -16.00
CA ALA A 81 5.23 -8.31 -16.52
C ALA A 81 5.41 -7.77 -17.94
N ALA A 82 4.43 -8.01 -18.82
CA ALA A 82 4.42 -7.46 -20.17
C ALA A 82 4.34 -5.92 -20.14
N GLY A 83 3.57 -5.34 -19.23
CA GLY A 83 3.50 -3.90 -19.04
C GLY A 83 4.83 -3.29 -18.61
N ALA A 84 5.56 -3.93 -17.69
CA ALA A 84 6.91 -3.52 -17.31
C ALA A 84 7.90 -3.67 -18.49
N HIS A 85 7.84 -4.77 -19.23
CA HIS A 85 8.73 -4.99 -20.38
C HIS A 85 8.49 -4.01 -21.53
N LEU A 86 7.23 -3.65 -21.79
CA LEU A 86 6.82 -2.76 -22.87
C LEU A 86 6.70 -1.29 -22.44
N GLN A 87 7.10 -0.96 -21.20
CA GLN A 87 6.90 0.37 -20.60
C GLN A 87 5.46 0.90 -20.74
N SER A 88 4.48 0.00 -20.57
CA SER A 88 3.06 0.32 -20.74
C SER A 88 2.34 0.35 -19.39
N LEU A 89 2.17 1.57 -18.86
CA LEU A 89 1.38 1.80 -17.66
C LEU A 89 -0.06 1.24 -17.77
N PRO A 90 -0.79 1.40 -18.89
CA PRO A 90 -2.12 0.80 -19.05
C PRO A 90 -2.14 -0.72 -18.87
N LEU A 91 -1.11 -1.44 -19.33
CA LEU A 91 -1.01 -2.89 -19.11
C LEU A 91 -0.76 -3.23 -17.63
N ILE A 92 0.01 -2.43 -16.90
CA ILE A 92 0.21 -2.59 -15.45
C ILE A 92 -1.12 -2.38 -14.71
N TYR A 93 -1.88 -1.34 -15.06
CA TYR A 93 -3.22 -1.11 -14.51
C TYR A 93 -4.17 -2.24 -14.86
N ALA A 94 -4.19 -2.72 -16.10
CA ALA A 94 -5.06 -3.82 -16.51
C ALA A 94 -4.67 -5.15 -15.83
N GLY A 95 -3.38 -5.42 -15.72
CA GLY A 95 -2.82 -6.64 -15.13
C GLY A 95 -2.91 -6.67 -13.61
N TYR A 96 -2.13 -5.84 -12.93
CA TYR A 96 -2.06 -5.84 -11.47
C TYR A 96 -3.30 -5.19 -10.82
N GLY A 97 -3.77 -4.07 -11.39
CA GLY A 97 -4.95 -3.36 -10.91
C GLY A 97 -6.26 -4.12 -11.19
N GLY A 98 -6.63 -4.25 -12.47
CA GLY A 98 -7.90 -4.82 -12.90
C GLY A 98 -8.01 -6.32 -12.64
N LEU A 99 -7.27 -7.13 -13.41
CA LEU A 99 -7.28 -8.59 -13.29
C LEU A 99 -6.82 -9.02 -11.89
N GLY A 100 -5.76 -8.41 -11.38
CA GLY A 100 -5.23 -8.67 -10.07
C GLY A 100 -6.24 -8.38 -8.95
N GLY A 101 -6.96 -7.26 -9.02
CA GLY A 101 -8.04 -6.93 -8.09
C GLY A 101 -9.21 -7.92 -8.15
N ILE A 102 -9.64 -8.34 -9.34
CA ILE A 102 -10.70 -9.35 -9.49
C ILE A 102 -10.27 -10.69 -8.90
N ALA A 103 -9.04 -11.12 -9.19
CA ALA A 103 -8.47 -12.34 -8.63
C ALA A 103 -8.37 -12.25 -7.11
N TRP A 104 -7.95 -11.10 -6.58
CA TRP A 104 -7.94 -10.84 -5.15
C TRP A 104 -9.34 -11.06 -4.55
N GLY A 105 -10.41 -10.56 -5.18
CA GLY A 105 -11.78 -10.74 -4.72
C GLY A 105 -12.18 -12.21 -4.61
N LEU A 106 -11.96 -12.97 -5.68
CA LEU A 106 -12.26 -14.40 -5.74
C LEU A 106 -11.49 -15.20 -4.70
N LEU A 107 -10.18 -14.99 -4.64
CA LEU A 107 -9.28 -15.73 -3.75
C LEU A 107 -9.41 -15.31 -2.30
N TYR A 108 -9.94 -14.10 -2.03
CA TYR A 108 -10.34 -13.66 -0.70
C TYR A 108 -11.62 -14.34 -0.23
N MET A 109 -12.69 -14.30 -1.05
CA MET A 109 -14.00 -14.85 -0.66
C MET A 109 -13.98 -16.36 -0.48
N THR A 110 -13.27 -17.08 -1.36
CA THR A 110 -13.28 -18.55 -1.42
C THR A 110 -12.89 -19.24 -0.11
N PRO A 111 -11.72 -18.96 0.50
CA PRO A 111 -11.34 -19.57 1.77
C PRO A 111 -12.19 -19.03 2.92
N VAL A 112 -12.57 -17.75 2.91
CA VAL A 112 -13.38 -17.14 3.99
C VAL A 112 -14.75 -17.82 4.08
N SER A 113 -15.46 -17.97 2.96
CA SER A 113 -16.79 -18.60 2.94
C SER A 113 -16.72 -20.09 3.29
N THR A 114 -15.68 -20.79 2.82
CA THR A 114 -15.47 -22.21 3.10
C THR A 114 -15.18 -22.46 4.59
N THR A 115 -14.31 -21.66 5.18
CA THR A 115 -13.97 -21.76 6.60
C THR A 115 -15.19 -21.49 7.49
N MET A 116 -16.03 -20.51 7.16
CA MET A 116 -17.26 -20.25 7.91
C MET A 116 -18.25 -21.43 7.89
N LYS A 117 -18.29 -22.20 6.80
CA LYS A 117 -19.13 -23.39 6.68
C LYS A 117 -18.60 -24.55 7.53
N TRP A 118 -17.29 -24.71 7.65
CA TRP A 118 -16.65 -25.76 8.48
C TRP A 118 -16.62 -25.46 9.98
N PHE A 119 -16.72 -24.20 10.40
CA PHE A 119 -16.62 -23.81 11.80
C PHE A 119 -17.80 -22.92 12.22
N PRO A 120 -19.05 -23.41 12.15
CA PRO A 120 -20.23 -22.63 12.49
C PRO A 120 -20.30 -22.25 13.98
N ASP A 121 -19.63 -23.01 14.85
CA ASP A 121 -19.48 -22.79 16.29
C ASP A 121 -18.43 -21.72 16.64
N ARG A 122 -17.47 -21.46 15.75
CA ARG A 122 -16.33 -20.55 15.97
C ARG A 122 -16.01 -19.67 14.76
N ARG A 123 -17.06 -19.17 14.08
CA ARG A 123 -16.95 -18.45 12.81
C ARG A 123 -15.90 -17.33 12.84
N GLY A 124 -15.90 -16.49 13.88
CA GLY A 124 -14.97 -15.35 14.01
C GLY A 124 -13.50 -15.76 14.16
N LEU A 125 -13.19 -16.77 14.98
CA LEU A 125 -11.82 -17.28 15.12
C LEU A 125 -11.33 -17.91 13.82
N ALA A 126 -12.20 -18.70 13.17
CA ALA A 126 -11.85 -19.41 11.96
C ALA A 126 -11.61 -18.44 10.78
N THR A 127 -12.45 -17.41 10.63
CA THR A 127 -12.22 -16.34 9.64
C THR A 127 -11.00 -15.51 10.01
N GLY A 128 -10.78 -15.18 11.28
CA GLY A 128 -9.58 -14.46 11.73
C GLY A 128 -8.27 -15.16 11.35
N ILE A 129 -8.16 -16.46 11.63
CA ILE A 129 -6.99 -17.28 11.22
C ILE A 129 -6.83 -17.29 9.70
N THR A 130 -7.93 -17.48 8.97
CA THR A 130 -7.92 -17.47 7.49
C THR A 130 -7.45 -16.11 6.94
N LEU A 131 -7.91 -15.01 7.52
CA LEU A 131 -7.56 -13.65 7.10
C LEU A 131 -6.14 -13.26 7.47
N SER A 132 -5.61 -13.76 8.59
CA SER A 132 -4.20 -13.54 8.94
C SER A 132 -3.22 -14.21 7.99
N ALA A 133 -3.62 -15.31 7.32
CA ALA A 133 -2.80 -15.91 6.27
C ALA A 133 -2.62 -14.99 5.04
N PHE A 134 -3.52 -14.02 4.81
CA PHE A 134 -3.31 -12.95 3.82
C PHE A 134 -2.21 -11.99 4.28
N GLY A 135 -2.28 -11.52 5.53
CA GLY A 135 -1.24 -10.67 6.11
C GLY A 135 0.14 -11.34 6.09
N ALA A 136 0.21 -12.64 6.40
CA ALA A 136 1.45 -13.40 6.34
C ALA A 136 2.06 -13.46 4.92
N GLY A 137 1.23 -13.39 3.87
CA GLY A 137 1.75 -13.27 2.51
C GLY A 137 2.54 -11.98 2.27
N ALA A 138 2.11 -10.88 2.90
CA ALA A 138 2.82 -9.60 2.84
C ALA A 138 4.13 -9.60 3.64
N ALA A 139 4.31 -10.55 4.56
CA ALA A 139 5.58 -10.73 5.27
C ALA A 139 6.63 -11.46 4.42
N ILE A 140 6.19 -12.41 3.59
CA ILE A 140 7.09 -13.28 2.82
C ILE A 140 7.38 -12.71 1.43
N ALA A 141 6.45 -11.95 0.85
CA ALA A 141 6.59 -11.43 -0.51
C ALA A 141 7.76 -10.43 -0.69
N PRO A 142 8.07 -9.49 0.22
CA PRO A 142 9.14 -8.53 0.03
C PRO A 142 10.51 -9.14 -0.28
N PRO A 143 11.05 -10.09 0.51
CA PRO A 143 12.33 -10.73 0.17
C PRO A 143 12.27 -11.55 -1.12
N MET A 144 11.11 -12.11 -1.48
CA MET A 144 10.95 -12.81 -2.76
C MET A 144 10.97 -11.86 -3.95
N ILE A 145 10.29 -10.72 -3.85
CA ILE A 145 10.31 -9.67 -4.88
C ILE A 145 11.75 -9.19 -5.05
N ASP A 146 12.43 -8.87 -3.96
CA ASP A 146 13.82 -8.40 -3.98
C ASP A 146 14.76 -9.45 -4.62
N TYR A 147 14.62 -10.73 -4.25
CA TYR A 147 15.36 -11.84 -4.85
C TYR A 147 15.17 -11.91 -6.37
N PHE A 148 13.93 -11.93 -6.84
CA PHE A 148 13.68 -12.03 -8.28
C PHE A 148 14.10 -10.75 -9.02
N THR A 149 13.89 -9.56 -8.45
CA THR A 149 14.35 -8.33 -9.11
C THR A 149 15.87 -8.31 -9.25
N ASN A 150 16.60 -8.81 -8.25
CA ASN A 150 18.07 -8.88 -8.32
C ASN A 150 18.53 -10.01 -9.27
N MET A 151 17.75 -11.08 -9.41
CA MET A 151 18.05 -12.17 -10.34
C MET A 151 18.02 -11.73 -11.81
N PHE A 152 17.14 -10.79 -12.16
CA PHE A 152 16.98 -10.25 -13.52
C PHE A 152 17.58 -8.85 -13.69
N PHE A 153 18.29 -8.34 -12.70
CA PHE A 153 18.91 -7.03 -12.77
C PHE A 153 20.08 -7.06 -13.74
N GLU A 154 20.10 -6.10 -14.67
CA GLU A 154 21.22 -5.86 -15.58
C GLU A 154 21.61 -4.39 -15.47
N ALA A 155 22.88 -4.12 -15.14
CA ALA A 155 23.39 -2.76 -15.07
C ALA A 155 23.39 -2.13 -16.47
N PRO A 156 22.94 -0.87 -16.62
CA PRO A 156 23.02 -0.17 -17.90
C PRO A 156 24.48 0.13 -18.26
N ASP A 157 24.72 0.38 -19.54
CA ASP A 157 26.04 0.71 -20.06
C ASP A 157 26.57 2.00 -19.39
N TYR A 158 27.69 1.86 -18.68
CA TYR A 158 28.41 2.98 -18.11
C TYR A 158 29.26 3.67 -19.17
N LEU A 159 29.01 4.96 -19.38
CA LEU A 159 29.64 5.75 -20.43
C LEU A 159 30.87 6.52 -19.94
N GLY A 160 31.00 6.72 -18.63
CA GLY A 160 32.12 7.42 -18.00
C GLY A 160 31.69 8.44 -16.94
N ALA A 161 32.66 9.13 -16.36
CA ALA A 161 32.41 10.21 -15.43
C ALA A 161 31.72 11.39 -16.14
N ALA A 162 30.81 12.08 -15.44
CA ALA A 162 30.06 13.20 -16.01
C ALA A 162 30.95 14.35 -16.50
N ALA A 163 32.07 14.59 -15.81
CA ALA A 163 33.04 15.62 -16.17
C ALA A 163 33.80 15.33 -17.49
N ASP A 164 33.87 14.06 -17.90
CA ASP A 164 34.63 13.63 -19.07
C ASP A 164 33.78 13.56 -20.35
N LEU A 165 32.46 13.73 -20.23
CA LEU A 165 31.51 13.58 -21.33
C LEU A 165 30.85 14.89 -21.70
N ALA A 166 30.79 15.18 -23.00
CA ALA A 166 30.00 16.28 -23.52
C ALA A 166 28.54 15.83 -23.62
N LEU A 167 27.67 16.44 -22.81
CA LEU A 167 26.23 16.21 -22.82
C LEU A 167 25.50 17.37 -23.48
N MET A 168 24.37 17.05 -24.12
CA MET A 168 23.46 18.03 -24.69
C MET A 168 22.09 17.86 -24.06
N THR A 169 21.51 18.96 -23.58
CA THR A 169 20.14 19.01 -23.07
C THR A 169 19.21 19.41 -24.20
N LEU A 170 18.16 18.62 -24.41
CA LEU A 170 17.15 18.86 -25.44
C LEU A 170 16.08 19.84 -24.94
N ASP A 171 15.22 20.32 -25.85
CA ASP A 171 14.12 21.23 -25.51
C ASP A 171 13.12 20.61 -24.50
N ASP A 172 12.96 19.29 -24.54
CA ASP A 172 12.14 18.53 -23.58
C ASP A 172 12.82 18.34 -22.21
N GLY A 173 14.04 18.85 -22.04
CA GLY A 173 14.84 18.78 -20.83
C GLY A 173 15.65 17.50 -20.67
N SER A 174 15.46 16.49 -21.53
CA SER A 174 16.24 15.25 -21.47
C SER A 174 17.68 15.47 -21.93
N GLN A 175 18.60 14.60 -21.46
CA GLN A 175 20.01 14.68 -21.81
C GLN A 175 20.42 13.55 -22.75
N VAL A 176 21.27 13.88 -23.71
CA VAL A 176 21.87 12.95 -24.69
C VAL A 176 23.38 13.14 -24.76
N LEU A 177 24.10 12.16 -25.29
CA LEU A 177 25.51 12.34 -25.64
C LEU A 177 25.65 13.33 -26.80
N ALA A 178 26.50 14.35 -26.66
CA ALA A 178 26.73 15.31 -27.74
C ALA A 178 27.37 14.67 -28.98
N ALA A 179 28.17 13.61 -28.78
CA ALA A 179 28.81 12.86 -29.87
C ALA A 179 27.85 11.90 -30.59
N ASP A 180 26.75 11.52 -29.93
CA ASP A 180 25.72 10.63 -30.47
C ASP A 180 24.34 11.03 -29.90
N PRO A 181 23.65 12.00 -30.53
CA PRO A 181 22.39 12.53 -30.01
C PRO A 181 21.23 11.53 -29.95
N ASP A 182 21.37 10.35 -30.56
CA ASP A 182 20.38 9.27 -30.47
C ASP A 182 20.50 8.50 -29.13
N THR A 183 21.64 8.62 -28.44
CA THR A 183 21.87 7.99 -27.14
C THR A 183 21.40 8.90 -26.01
N GLN A 184 20.20 8.62 -25.50
CA GLN A 184 19.68 9.24 -24.28
C GLN A 184 20.44 8.74 -23.05
N VAL A 185 20.76 9.66 -22.14
CA VAL A 185 21.55 9.36 -20.95
C VAL A 185 20.87 9.84 -19.67
N ILE A 186 21.30 9.25 -18.56
CA ILE A 186 21.10 9.80 -17.22
C ILE A 186 22.46 10.10 -16.59
N VAL A 187 22.54 11.21 -15.85
CA VAL A 187 23.66 11.50 -14.95
C VAL A 187 23.25 11.02 -13.57
N ALA A 188 23.87 9.95 -13.08
CA ALA A 188 23.61 9.38 -11.77
C ALA A 188 24.59 9.96 -10.74
N THR A 189 24.02 10.53 -9.67
CA THR A 189 24.78 11.00 -8.51
C THR A 189 25.37 9.82 -7.73
N ALA A 190 26.32 10.08 -6.82
CA ALA A 190 26.79 9.05 -5.87
C ALA A 190 25.63 8.44 -5.08
N THR A 191 24.66 9.27 -4.67
CA THR A 191 23.46 8.83 -3.95
C THR A 191 22.56 7.93 -4.79
N ASP A 192 22.44 8.17 -6.09
CA ASP A 192 21.65 7.32 -7.00
C ASP A 192 22.36 5.98 -7.25
N ALA A 193 23.64 6.03 -7.56
CA ALA A 193 24.44 4.85 -7.87
C ALA A 193 24.56 3.88 -6.67
N ALA A 194 24.69 4.42 -5.45
CA ALA A 194 24.74 3.65 -4.21
C ALA A 194 23.47 2.80 -3.97
N LYS A 195 22.30 3.24 -4.44
CA LYS A 195 21.02 2.49 -4.26
C LYS A 195 21.03 1.14 -4.98
N VAL A 196 21.82 1.01 -6.05
CA VAL A 196 21.93 -0.19 -6.88
C VAL A 196 23.33 -0.80 -6.88
N GLY A 197 24.27 -0.24 -6.11
CA GLY A 197 25.64 -0.74 -5.99
C GLY A 197 26.48 -0.51 -7.25
N LEU A 198 26.28 0.63 -7.92
CA LEU A 198 27.04 1.07 -9.08
C LEU A 198 27.84 2.35 -8.76
N ASP A 199 28.66 2.79 -9.71
CA ASP A 199 29.49 3.99 -9.60
C ASP A 199 28.75 5.26 -10.06
N GLU A 200 29.14 6.44 -9.59
CA GLU A 200 28.61 7.70 -10.10
C GLU A 200 29.06 7.96 -11.55
N GLY A 201 28.24 8.69 -12.31
CA GLY A 201 28.55 9.08 -13.68
C GLY A 201 27.39 8.91 -14.65
N VAL A 202 27.71 8.75 -15.93
CA VAL A 202 26.72 8.78 -17.01
C VAL A 202 26.41 7.38 -17.50
N TYR A 203 25.12 7.08 -17.62
CA TYR A 203 24.63 5.78 -18.08
C TYR A 203 23.70 5.94 -19.28
N ALA A 204 23.77 5.02 -20.23
CA ALA A 204 22.87 4.97 -21.38
C ALA A 204 21.50 4.43 -20.99
N VAL A 205 20.43 5.19 -21.28
CA VAL A 205 19.05 4.80 -20.96
C VAL A 205 18.62 3.61 -21.81
N GLY A 206 17.95 2.63 -21.20
CA GLY A 206 17.36 1.49 -21.91
C GLY A 206 18.34 0.37 -22.28
N THR A 207 19.59 0.45 -21.83
CA THR A 207 20.60 -0.61 -22.03
C THR A 207 20.64 -1.64 -20.90
N GLY A 208 20.00 -1.35 -19.76
CA GLY A 208 19.90 -2.25 -18.61
C GLY A 208 18.47 -2.72 -18.32
N ASP A 209 18.31 -3.54 -17.28
CA ASP A 209 17.02 -4.06 -16.80
C ASP A 209 16.91 -3.86 -15.27
N SER A 210 15.84 -3.22 -14.82
CA SER A 210 15.56 -3.03 -13.38
C SER A 210 15.24 -4.35 -12.65
N GLY A 211 14.98 -5.42 -13.42
CA GLY A 211 14.56 -6.76 -13.02
C GLY A 211 13.05 -6.89 -12.82
N ALA A 212 12.28 -5.83 -13.04
CA ALA A 212 10.86 -5.79 -12.71
C ALA A 212 10.01 -6.78 -13.51
N ALA A 213 10.21 -6.83 -14.83
CA ALA A 213 9.43 -7.69 -15.72
C ALA A 213 9.66 -9.17 -15.42
N GLY A 214 10.93 -9.58 -15.32
CA GLY A 214 11.31 -10.95 -14.95
C GLY A 214 10.80 -11.36 -13.57
N ALA A 215 10.82 -10.44 -12.61
CA ALA A 215 10.27 -10.69 -11.27
C ALA A 215 8.75 -10.86 -11.28
N PHE A 216 8.01 -10.02 -12.00
CA PHE A 216 6.56 -10.21 -12.14
C PHE A 216 6.23 -11.55 -12.79
N ALA A 217 6.92 -11.94 -13.87
CA ALA A 217 6.69 -13.21 -14.54
C ALA A 217 7.01 -14.43 -13.65
N SER A 218 8.12 -14.37 -12.91
CA SER A 218 8.52 -15.44 -11.99
C SER A 218 7.52 -15.59 -10.84
N LEU A 219 7.07 -14.48 -10.28
CA LEU A 219 6.03 -14.48 -9.25
C LEU A 219 4.67 -14.89 -9.80
N ALA A 220 4.35 -14.59 -11.06
CA ALA A 220 3.14 -15.08 -11.71
C ALA A 220 3.12 -16.61 -11.71
N CYS A 221 4.18 -17.24 -12.23
CA CYS A 221 4.34 -18.70 -12.25
C CYS A 221 4.27 -19.31 -10.84
N LEU A 222 4.99 -18.75 -9.88
CA LEU A 222 5.03 -19.26 -8.53
C LEU A 222 3.68 -19.13 -7.82
N TYR A 223 3.08 -17.95 -7.84
CA TYR A 223 1.80 -17.69 -7.18
C TYR A 223 0.65 -18.40 -7.86
N GLY A 224 0.63 -18.45 -9.19
CA GLY A 224 -0.32 -19.22 -9.98
C GLY A 224 -0.23 -20.72 -9.66
N GLY A 225 0.98 -21.29 -9.68
CA GLY A 225 1.21 -22.70 -9.38
C GLY A 225 0.79 -23.08 -7.96
N VAL A 226 1.23 -22.31 -6.96
CA VAL A 226 0.84 -22.53 -5.56
C VAL A 226 -0.67 -22.38 -5.38
N GLY A 227 -1.30 -21.39 -6.01
CA GLY A 227 -2.75 -21.17 -5.95
C GLY A 227 -3.55 -22.31 -6.58
N LEU A 228 -3.13 -22.78 -7.75
CA LEU A 228 -3.74 -23.91 -8.46
C LEU A 228 -3.69 -25.17 -7.60
N VAL A 229 -2.53 -25.52 -7.04
CA VAL A 229 -2.37 -26.68 -6.16
C VAL A 229 -3.19 -26.52 -4.90
N SER A 230 -3.08 -25.38 -4.21
CA SER A 230 -3.78 -25.11 -2.94
C SER A 230 -5.31 -25.18 -3.10
N SER A 231 -5.83 -24.71 -4.23
CA SER A 231 -7.27 -24.71 -4.49
C SER A 231 -7.88 -26.11 -4.58
N GLN A 232 -7.10 -27.14 -4.93
CA GLN A 232 -7.59 -28.52 -4.97
C GLN A 232 -7.87 -29.11 -3.57
N PHE A 233 -7.26 -28.53 -2.54
CA PHE A 233 -7.45 -28.94 -1.15
C PHE A 233 -8.63 -28.23 -0.46
N MET A 234 -9.18 -27.17 -1.06
CA MET A 234 -10.32 -26.44 -0.50
C MET A 234 -11.63 -27.14 -0.82
N ARG A 235 -12.24 -27.84 0.16
CA ARG A 235 -13.55 -28.50 0.01
C ARG A 235 -14.60 -27.84 0.89
N ALA A 236 -15.81 -27.68 0.36
CA ALA A 236 -16.95 -27.34 1.19
C ALA A 236 -17.37 -28.56 2.03
N PRO A 237 -17.90 -28.36 3.24
CA PRO A 237 -18.52 -29.45 3.97
C PRO A 237 -19.79 -29.93 3.26
N PRO A 238 -20.26 -31.17 3.50
CA PRO A 238 -21.54 -31.65 2.97
C PRO A 238 -22.71 -30.75 3.37
N ASP A 239 -23.76 -30.70 2.54
CA ASP A 239 -24.97 -29.95 2.86
C ASP A 239 -25.56 -30.42 4.20
N GLY A 240 -25.88 -29.46 5.08
CA GLY A 240 -26.41 -29.74 6.42
C GLY A 240 -25.36 -30.22 7.44
N TRP A 241 -24.08 -30.23 7.11
CA TRP A 241 -23.01 -30.58 8.05
C TRP A 241 -23.01 -29.64 9.27
N MET A 242 -22.84 -30.24 10.45
CA MET A 242 -22.66 -29.54 11.72
C MET A 242 -21.59 -30.24 12.57
N PRO A 243 -20.81 -29.49 13.38
CA PRO A 243 -19.86 -30.10 14.31
C PRO A 243 -20.57 -31.01 15.31
N GLU A 244 -19.88 -32.06 15.75
CA GLU A 244 -20.42 -32.97 16.76
C GLU A 244 -20.75 -32.22 18.06
N GLY A 245 -21.95 -32.43 18.59
CA GLY A 245 -22.44 -31.72 19.77
C GLY A 245 -22.85 -30.25 19.52
N TYR A 246 -22.73 -29.74 18.29
CA TYR A 246 -23.25 -28.42 17.94
C TYR A 246 -24.78 -28.47 17.87
N LYS A 247 -25.42 -27.98 18.93
CA LYS A 247 -26.85 -27.71 18.91
C LYS A 247 -27.05 -26.42 18.13
N VAL A 248 -27.79 -26.50 17.02
CA VAL A 248 -28.40 -25.30 16.43
C VAL A 248 -29.14 -24.62 17.56
N ALA A 249 -28.78 -23.37 17.90
CA ALA A 249 -29.56 -22.61 18.85
C ALA A 249 -31.02 -22.60 18.34
N GLU A 250 -31.95 -23.20 19.08
CA GLU A 250 -33.38 -23.27 18.72
C GLU A 250 -34.00 -21.87 18.56
N ASP A 251 -33.32 -20.82 19.05
CA ASP A 251 -33.72 -19.41 18.98
C ASP A 251 -33.94 -18.85 17.57
N ASN A 252 -33.54 -19.55 16.51
CA ASN A 252 -33.67 -19.05 15.13
C ASN A 252 -34.91 -19.53 14.36
N LEU A 253 -35.76 -20.41 14.89
CA LEU A 253 -36.96 -20.86 14.17
C LEU A 253 -38.27 -20.82 14.95
N THR A 254 -38.27 -20.62 16.27
CA THR A 254 -39.52 -20.49 17.03
C THR A 254 -39.39 -19.51 18.19
N GLY A 255 -39.83 -18.26 17.99
CA GLY A 255 -40.34 -17.41 19.08
C GLY A 255 -39.32 -16.76 20.01
N GLY A 256 -38.46 -15.88 19.49
CA GLY A 256 -37.60 -15.00 20.29
C GLY A 256 -36.62 -14.24 19.40
N THR A 257 -37.14 -13.30 18.60
CA THR A 257 -36.48 -12.64 17.45
C THR A 257 -34.97 -12.44 17.58
N ASP A 258 -34.19 -12.98 16.64
CA ASP A 258 -32.90 -12.42 16.19
C ASP A 258 -33.18 -10.99 15.67
N ILE A 259 -33.17 -10.02 16.58
CA ILE A 259 -33.51 -8.62 16.29
C ILE A 259 -32.32 -8.02 15.54
N GLY A 260 -32.55 -7.54 14.32
CA GLY A 260 -31.57 -6.73 13.60
C GLY A 260 -32.24 -5.69 12.72
N LEU A 261 -31.64 -4.51 12.63
CA LEU A 261 -32.13 -3.43 11.79
C LEU A 261 -31.86 -3.76 10.31
N PRO A 262 -32.87 -3.73 9.42
CA PRO A 262 -32.66 -3.92 7.99
C PRO A 262 -31.65 -2.91 7.43
N VAL A 263 -30.86 -3.34 6.43
CA VAL A 263 -29.72 -2.58 5.90
C VAL A 263 -30.16 -1.22 5.38
N ASP A 264 -31.27 -1.15 4.64
CA ASP A 264 -31.85 0.05 4.06
C ASP A 264 -32.28 1.09 5.10
N VAL A 265 -32.52 0.64 6.34
CA VAL A 265 -32.79 1.49 7.50
C VAL A 265 -31.48 1.81 8.23
N ALA A 266 -30.63 0.82 8.45
CA ALA A 266 -29.36 0.95 9.16
C ALA A 266 -28.44 1.99 8.53
N VAL A 267 -28.27 1.97 7.20
CA VAL A 267 -27.41 2.92 6.47
C VAL A 267 -27.91 4.37 6.53
N LYS A 268 -29.19 4.57 6.84
CA LYS A 268 -29.82 5.90 7.01
C LYS A 268 -29.78 6.40 8.45
N THR A 269 -29.33 5.59 9.40
CA THR A 269 -29.16 6.03 10.79
C THR A 269 -27.99 7.01 10.89
N PRO A 270 -28.03 8.00 11.80
CA PRO A 270 -26.90 8.91 12.01
C PRO A 270 -25.64 8.18 12.51
N GLN A 271 -25.77 6.98 13.07
CA GLN A 271 -24.67 6.14 13.52
C GLN A 271 -23.86 5.54 12.36
N PHE A 272 -24.49 5.24 11.23
CA PHE A 272 -23.81 4.53 10.15
C PHE A 272 -22.72 5.39 9.49
N PRO A 273 -22.96 6.68 9.15
CA PRO A 273 -21.90 7.57 8.69
C PRO A 273 -20.77 7.73 9.72
N LEU A 274 -21.07 7.76 11.02
CA LEU A 274 -20.03 7.82 12.05
C LEU A 274 -19.16 6.56 12.05
N LEU A 275 -19.77 5.38 11.97
CA LEU A 275 -19.05 4.11 11.86
C LEU A 275 -18.21 4.07 10.58
N TRP A 276 -18.80 4.51 9.47
CA TRP A 276 -18.13 4.59 8.17
C TRP A 276 -16.90 5.49 8.24
N LEU A 277 -17.02 6.70 8.81
CA LEU A 277 -15.90 7.63 8.99
C LEU A 277 -14.83 7.09 9.94
N THR A 278 -15.23 6.36 10.98
CA THR A 278 -14.29 5.64 11.86
C THR A 278 -13.46 4.61 11.10
N VAL A 279 -14.09 3.81 10.25
CA VAL A 279 -13.39 2.80 9.44
C VAL A 279 -12.52 3.48 8.38
N PHE A 280 -13.09 4.43 7.65
CA PHE A 280 -12.40 5.18 6.59
C PHE A 280 -11.14 5.87 7.11
N GLY A 281 -11.25 6.71 8.14
CA GLY A 281 -10.12 7.49 8.63
C GLY A 281 -9.01 6.64 9.27
N ASN A 282 -9.37 5.54 9.96
CA ASN A 282 -8.36 4.59 10.44
C ASN A 282 -7.67 3.85 9.28
N ALA A 283 -8.39 3.53 8.20
CA ALA A 283 -7.83 2.81 7.07
C ALA A 283 -6.91 3.68 6.19
N VAL A 284 -7.20 4.97 6.04
CA VAL A 284 -6.39 5.91 5.23
C VAL A 284 -4.93 5.94 5.68
N GLY A 285 -4.68 6.07 6.99
CA GLY A 285 -3.31 6.16 7.51
C GLY A 285 -2.48 4.91 7.24
N GLY A 286 -3.06 3.72 7.44
CA GLY A 286 -2.39 2.45 7.16
C GLY A 286 -2.14 2.24 5.65
N LEU A 287 -3.10 2.60 4.80
CA LEU A 287 -2.98 2.40 3.35
C LEU A 287 -2.00 3.36 2.70
N ALA A 288 -1.93 4.62 3.15
CA ALA A 288 -0.91 5.57 2.72
C ALA A 288 0.50 5.04 3.03
N LEU A 289 0.74 4.56 4.25
CA LEU A 289 2.05 4.00 4.61
C LEU A 289 2.38 2.73 3.83
N ILE A 290 1.42 1.80 3.68
CA ILE A 290 1.64 0.54 2.96
C ILE A 290 2.03 0.79 1.50
N SER A 291 1.36 1.72 0.80
CA SER A 291 1.54 1.90 -0.65
C SER A 291 2.95 2.37 -1.05
N SER A 292 3.68 3.00 -0.13
CA SER A 292 5.01 3.58 -0.40
C SER A 292 6.04 3.26 0.68
N SER A 293 5.80 2.26 1.52
CA SER A 293 6.62 1.91 2.69
C SER A 293 8.13 1.73 2.42
N LYS A 294 8.51 1.10 1.29
CA LYS A 294 9.94 0.95 0.93
C LYS A 294 10.59 2.30 0.65
N MET A 295 9.95 3.16 -0.14
CA MET A 295 10.46 4.50 -0.44
C MET A 295 10.47 5.39 0.79
N VAL A 296 9.43 5.38 1.62
CA VAL A 296 9.40 6.10 2.90
C VAL A 296 10.61 5.72 3.76
N MET A 297 11.00 4.44 3.80
CA MET A 297 12.18 4.03 4.56
C MET A 297 13.49 4.54 3.93
N VAL A 298 13.63 4.43 2.60
CA VAL A 298 14.86 4.81 1.89
C VAL A 298 15.01 6.33 1.82
N ASP A 299 14.00 7.06 1.36
CA ASP A 299 14.02 8.51 1.15
C ASP A 299 14.20 9.24 2.48
N ILE A 300 13.54 8.79 3.55
CA ILE A 300 13.62 9.45 4.86
C ILE A 300 14.85 9.01 5.64
N TRP A 301 14.93 7.70 5.90
CA TRP A 301 15.88 7.18 6.87
C TRP A 301 17.18 6.71 6.23
N GLY A 302 17.19 6.43 4.92
CA GLY A 302 18.43 6.24 4.16
C GLY A 302 19.24 7.53 4.06
N ALA A 303 18.56 8.67 3.89
CA ALA A 303 19.20 9.98 3.92
C ALA A 303 19.61 10.39 5.35
N ALA A 304 18.72 10.20 6.35
CA ALA A 304 19.01 10.61 7.72
C ALA A 304 20.02 9.69 8.47
N LEU A 305 20.04 8.39 8.16
CA LEU A 305 20.87 7.37 8.83
C LEU A 305 21.47 6.37 7.82
N PRO A 306 22.33 6.82 6.89
CA PRO A 306 22.85 6.01 5.79
C PRO A 306 23.69 4.81 6.25
N SER A 307 24.28 4.90 7.44
CA SER A 307 25.08 3.81 8.04
C SER A 307 24.23 2.61 8.48
N VAL A 308 22.94 2.84 8.72
CA VAL A 308 22.00 1.85 9.27
C VAL A 308 21.01 1.37 8.21
N VAL A 309 20.46 2.28 7.42
CA VAL A 309 19.34 2.01 6.52
C VAL A 309 19.83 1.58 5.15
N THR A 310 20.05 0.28 5.01
CA THR A 310 20.39 -0.37 3.73
C THR A 310 19.15 -0.74 2.93
N ALA A 311 19.32 -1.07 1.64
CA ALA A 311 18.25 -1.63 0.82
C ALA A 311 17.60 -2.89 1.44
N SER A 312 18.44 -3.76 2.04
CA SER A 312 17.96 -4.96 2.75
C SER A 312 17.15 -4.62 4.00
N PHE A 313 17.52 -3.56 4.73
CA PHE A 313 16.76 -3.06 5.87
C PHE A 313 15.37 -2.59 5.43
N ALA A 314 15.28 -1.82 4.34
CA ALA A 314 14.01 -1.36 3.80
C ALA A 314 13.11 -2.52 3.37
N THR A 315 13.66 -3.56 2.73
CA THR A 315 12.92 -4.80 2.40
C THR A 315 12.43 -5.52 3.67
N GLY A 316 13.28 -5.63 4.70
CA GLY A 316 12.92 -6.20 6.01
C GLY A 316 11.85 -5.40 6.75
N TYR A 317 11.87 -4.06 6.63
CA TYR A 317 10.83 -3.18 7.17
C TYR A 317 9.47 -3.47 6.53
N VAL A 318 9.38 -3.56 5.20
CA VAL A 318 8.11 -3.90 4.52
C VAL A 318 7.60 -5.27 4.94
N ALA A 319 8.48 -6.28 5.06
CA ALA A 319 8.13 -7.61 5.57
C ALA A 319 7.60 -7.57 7.02
N THR A 320 8.17 -6.71 7.85
CA THR A 320 7.74 -6.49 9.23
C THR A 320 6.35 -5.86 9.27
N LEU A 321 6.05 -4.89 8.40
CA LEU A 321 4.70 -4.32 8.29
C LEU A 321 3.68 -5.38 7.85
N GLY A 322 4.04 -6.23 6.89
CA GLY A 322 3.19 -7.36 6.49
C GLY A 322 2.86 -8.29 7.66
N SER A 323 3.87 -8.60 8.48
CA SER A 323 3.70 -9.38 9.71
C SER A 323 2.78 -8.66 10.71
N ALA A 324 2.99 -7.37 10.94
CA ALA A 324 2.18 -6.56 11.83
C ALA A 324 0.70 -6.56 11.43
N ASN A 325 0.39 -6.46 10.13
CA ASN A 325 -0.98 -6.57 9.61
C ASN A 325 -1.60 -7.95 9.92
N ALA A 326 -0.84 -9.04 9.77
CA ALA A 326 -1.29 -10.40 10.07
C ALA A 326 -1.60 -10.59 11.56
N PHE A 327 -0.67 -10.18 12.43
CA PHE A 327 -0.80 -10.30 13.87
C PHE A 327 -1.90 -9.38 14.42
N GLY A 328 -1.97 -8.15 13.92
CA GLY A 328 -2.99 -7.17 14.28
C GLY A 328 -4.41 -7.67 14.05
N ARG A 329 -4.65 -8.42 12.97
CA ARG A 329 -5.96 -9.05 12.70
C ARG A 329 -6.38 -9.99 13.82
N LEU A 330 -5.49 -10.88 14.25
CA LEU A 330 -5.78 -11.86 15.32
C LEU A 330 -5.86 -11.18 16.69
N SER A 331 -4.88 -10.35 17.03
CA SER A 331 -4.77 -9.76 18.35
C SER A 331 -5.94 -8.83 18.65
N TRP A 332 -6.35 -8.01 17.68
CA TRP A 332 -7.50 -7.11 17.85
C TRP A 332 -8.83 -7.83 17.82
N ALA A 333 -8.98 -8.92 17.05
CA ALA A 333 -10.18 -9.75 17.10
C ALA A 333 -10.43 -10.28 18.51
N VAL A 334 -9.40 -10.88 19.13
CA VAL A 334 -9.48 -11.43 20.49
C VAL A 334 -9.54 -10.31 21.53
N GLY A 335 -8.65 -9.33 21.45
CA GLY A 335 -8.53 -8.26 22.45
C GLY A 335 -9.79 -7.40 22.56
N SER A 336 -10.52 -7.22 21.45
CA SER A 336 -11.75 -6.43 21.46
C SER A 336 -12.94 -7.13 22.13
N ASP A 337 -12.88 -8.44 22.36
CA ASP A 337 -13.86 -9.16 23.21
C ASP A 337 -13.74 -8.71 24.68
N PHE A 338 -12.51 -8.43 25.14
CA PHE A 338 -12.23 -8.02 26.51
C PHE A 338 -12.30 -6.50 26.71
N LEU A 339 -11.76 -5.73 25.76
CA LEU A 339 -11.74 -4.27 25.83
C LEU A 339 -13.09 -3.63 25.47
N GLY A 340 -13.91 -4.34 24.68
CA GLY A 340 -15.07 -3.80 24.00
C GLY A 340 -14.70 -3.14 22.66
N ARG A 341 -15.61 -3.21 21.68
CA ARG A 341 -15.35 -2.77 20.29
C ARG A 341 -15.10 -1.28 20.17
N LYS A 342 -15.96 -0.46 20.78
CA LYS A 342 -15.81 1.00 20.79
C LYS A 342 -14.47 1.42 21.41
N ASN A 343 -14.11 0.83 22.54
CA ASN A 343 -12.84 1.13 23.22
C ASN A 343 -11.64 0.70 22.40
N SER A 344 -11.73 -0.42 21.69
CA SER A 344 -10.65 -0.88 20.80
C SER A 344 -10.37 0.15 19.70
N TYR A 345 -11.40 0.68 19.03
CA TYR A 345 -11.24 1.79 18.09
C TYR A 345 -10.74 3.08 18.74
N SER A 346 -11.04 3.32 20.03
CA SER A 346 -10.47 4.44 20.77
C SER A 346 -8.98 4.26 21.05
N VAL A 347 -8.50 3.04 21.31
CA VAL A 347 -7.06 2.75 21.45
C VAL A 347 -6.34 2.91 20.11
N MET A 348 -6.97 2.53 19.01
CA MET A 348 -6.41 2.74 17.66
C MET A 348 -6.16 4.23 17.35
N ALA A 349 -6.83 5.16 18.05
CA ALA A 349 -6.56 6.59 17.95
C ALA A 349 -5.16 7.01 18.44
N LEU A 350 -4.43 6.14 19.15
CA LEU A 350 -2.99 6.33 19.41
C LEU A 350 -2.16 6.34 18.12
N GLY A 351 -2.75 5.94 16.98
CA GLY A 351 -2.17 6.19 15.66
C GLY A 351 -1.96 7.68 15.35
N ILE A 352 -2.74 8.59 15.97
CA ILE A 352 -2.62 10.04 15.76
C ILE A 352 -1.25 10.56 16.20
N PRO A 353 -0.81 10.40 17.47
CA PRO A 353 0.54 10.82 17.86
C PRO A 353 1.63 10.01 17.17
N VAL A 354 1.38 8.74 16.81
CA VAL A 354 2.33 7.94 16.03
C VAL A 354 2.61 8.57 14.66
N MET A 355 1.57 8.94 13.91
CA MET A 355 1.74 9.57 12.60
C MET A 355 2.15 11.03 12.71
N GLY A 356 1.57 11.78 13.65
CA GLY A 356 1.83 13.21 13.81
C GLY A 356 3.22 13.54 14.40
N SER A 357 3.90 12.58 15.04
CA SER A 357 5.26 12.78 15.54
C SER A 357 6.35 12.49 14.52
N VAL A 358 6.03 11.90 13.36
CA VAL A 358 7.04 11.50 12.36
C VAL A 358 7.92 12.67 11.91
N PRO A 359 7.38 13.85 11.53
CA PRO A 359 8.22 15.00 11.15
C PRO A 359 9.23 15.38 12.25
N TYR A 360 8.80 15.37 13.51
CA TYR A 360 9.66 15.67 14.66
C TYR A 360 10.76 14.61 14.85
N LEU A 361 10.43 13.33 14.67
CA LEU A 361 11.41 12.23 14.75
C LEU A 361 12.49 12.38 13.66
N ILE A 362 12.09 12.80 12.46
CA ILE A 362 13.00 13.03 11.33
C ILE A 362 13.95 14.18 11.66
N SER A 363 13.42 15.35 12.05
CA SER A 363 14.27 16.49 12.45
C SER A 363 15.24 16.12 13.57
N THR A 364 14.75 15.39 14.58
CA THR A 364 15.61 14.93 15.69
C THR A 364 16.74 14.04 15.21
N ALA A 365 16.48 13.12 14.28
CA ALA A 365 17.50 12.23 13.73
C ALA A 365 18.58 13.01 12.97
N ILE A 366 18.15 13.92 12.07
CA ILE A 366 19.05 14.74 11.25
C ILE A 366 19.91 15.66 12.13
N GLU A 367 19.30 16.39 13.07
CA GLU A 367 20.00 17.28 13.98
C GLU A 367 21.01 16.52 14.85
N SER A 368 20.66 15.33 15.34
CA SER A 368 21.57 14.49 16.13
C SER A 368 22.76 14.00 15.31
N GLY A 369 22.54 13.64 14.03
CA GLY A 369 23.60 13.27 13.11
C GLY A 369 24.56 14.44 12.81
N ALA A 370 24.00 15.62 12.52
CA ALA A 370 24.79 16.84 12.29
C ALA A 370 25.64 17.25 13.51
N ALA A 371 25.18 16.94 14.73
CA ALA A 371 25.92 17.16 15.97
C ALA A 371 26.98 16.08 16.27
N GLY A 372 27.19 15.09 15.39
CA GLY A 372 28.09 13.95 15.61
C GLY A 372 27.59 12.98 16.70
N GLN A 373 26.29 13.02 17.02
CA GLN A 373 25.62 12.20 18.04
C GLN A 373 24.52 11.35 17.40
N GLU A 374 24.84 10.69 16.28
CA GLU A 374 23.90 9.86 15.53
C GLU A 374 23.15 8.88 16.46
N SER A 375 21.82 8.97 16.47
CA SER A 375 20.96 8.18 17.36
C SER A 375 19.96 7.38 16.55
N ILE A 376 19.93 6.07 16.80
CA ILE A 376 18.95 5.15 16.19
C ILE A 376 17.56 5.24 16.85
N VAL A 377 17.41 5.99 17.94
CA VAL A 377 16.17 6.04 18.72
C VAL A 377 14.99 6.57 17.90
N PRO A 378 15.09 7.68 17.15
CA PRO A 378 13.98 8.17 16.35
C PRO A 378 13.52 7.15 15.28
N LEU A 379 14.47 6.46 14.64
CA LEU A 379 14.19 5.38 13.70
C LEU A 379 13.45 4.22 14.40
N GLY A 380 13.91 3.81 15.58
CA GLY A 380 13.25 2.77 16.37
C GLY A 380 11.81 3.14 16.77
N VAL A 381 11.58 4.39 17.16
CA VAL A 381 10.23 4.92 17.48
C VAL A 381 9.37 4.93 16.22
N PHE A 382 9.90 5.36 15.08
CA PHE A 382 9.18 5.34 13.80
C PHE A 382 8.81 3.91 13.36
N VAL A 383 9.75 2.96 13.42
CA VAL A 383 9.50 1.56 13.05
C VAL A 383 8.47 0.93 13.99
N GLY A 384 8.61 1.12 15.31
CA GLY A 384 7.65 0.63 16.29
C GLY A 384 6.25 1.24 16.11
N GLY A 385 6.19 2.55 15.86
CA GLY A 385 4.96 3.27 15.54
C GLY A 385 4.30 2.76 14.25
N SER A 386 5.09 2.55 13.19
CA SER A 386 4.62 1.98 11.92
C SER A 386 4.03 0.59 12.13
N VAL A 387 4.70 -0.28 12.89
CA VAL A 387 4.20 -1.62 13.25
C VAL A 387 2.86 -1.51 13.99
N PHE A 388 2.76 -0.62 14.98
CA PHE A 388 1.50 -0.39 15.70
C PHE A 388 0.38 0.09 14.77
N ALA A 389 0.66 1.05 13.89
CA ALA A 389 -0.32 1.58 12.94
C ALA A 389 -0.81 0.51 11.96
N ILE A 390 0.09 -0.33 11.44
CA ILE A 390 -0.27 -1.41 10.52
C ILE A 390 -0.97 -2.57 11.25
N ALA A 391 -0.63 -2.84 12.50
CA ALA A 391 -1.38 -3.78 13.33
C ALA A 391 -2.82 -3.28 13.59
N ASN A 392 -2.99 -1.98 13.88
CA ASN A 392 -4.32 -1.37 14.01
C ASN A 392 -5.10 -1.48 12.70
N TYR A 393 -4.45 -1.18 11.56
CA TYR A 393 -5.05 -1.33 10.24
C TYR A 393 -5.63 -2.73 10.02
N GLY A 394 -4.86 -3.78 10.33
CA GLY A 394 -5.35 -5.17 10.28
C GLY A 394 -6.52 -5.42 11.25
N GLY A 395 -6.46 -4.82 12.45
CA GLY A 395 -7.49 -4.92 13.47
C GLY A 395 -8.84 -4.33 13.08
N ILE A 396 -8.87 -3.18 12.39
CA ILE A 396 -10.11 -2.50 11.97
C ILE A 396 -11.11 -3.48 11.35
N PHE A 397 -10.66 -4.26 10.37
CA PHE A 397 -11.53 -5.18 9.62
C PHE A 397 -11.93 -6.41 10.40
N SER A 398 -11.12 -6.79 11.39
CA SER A 398 -11.38 -7.96 12.23
C SER A 398 -12.42 -7.64 13.32
N ILE A 399 -12.43 -6.40 13.82
CA ILE A 399 -13.40 -5.91 14.81
C ILE A 399 -14.74 -5.54 14.17
N LEU A 400 -14.72 -4.99 12.94
CA LEU A 400 -15.87 -4.35 12.31
C LEU A 400 -17.16 -5.21 12.25
N PRO A 401 -17.14 -6.51 11.86
CA PRO A 401 -18.35 -7.32 11.84
C PRO A 401 -19.03 -7.42 13.22
N ALA A 402 -18.24 -7.61 14.27
CA ALA A 402 -18.73 -7.68 15.64
C ALA A 402 -19.25 -6.32 16.12
N TYR A 403 -18.56 -5.23 15.80
CA TYR A 403 -19.02 -3.88 16.16
C TYR A 403 -20.35 -3.54 15.49
N ILE A 404 -20.56 -3.95 14.23
CA ILE A 404 -21.84 -3.78 13.53
C ILE A 404 -22.94 -4.59 14.20
N ALA A 405 -22.66 -5.84 14.58
CA ALA A 405 -23.63 -6.68 15.28
C ALA A 405 -24.04 -6.07 16.63
N ASP A 406 -23.09 -5.52 17.40
CA ASP A 406 -23.36 -4.85 18.67
C ASP A 406 -24.26 -3.60 18.51
N LEU A 407 -24.13 -2.90 17.38
CA LEU A 407 -24.89 -1.67 17.12
C LEU A 407 -26.27 -1.92 16.50
N TYR A 408 -26.36 -2.83 15.55
CA TYR A 408 -27.54 -2.98 14.69
C TYR A 408 -28.23 -4.33 14.83
N GLY A 409 -27.68 -5.26 15.61
CA GLY A 409 -28.15 -6.62 15.76
C GLY A 409 -27.54 -7.59 14.73
N SER A 410 -27.55 -8.88 15.08
CA SER A 410 -26.88 -9.95 14.33
C SER A 410 -27.55 -10.26 12.98
N LYS A 411 -28.88 -10.22 12.91
CA LYS A 411 -29.66 -10.68 11.74
C LYS A 411 -29.22 -10.13 10.38
N TYR A 412 -28.93 -8.83 10.29
CA TYR A 412 -28.51 -8.16 9.04
C TYR A 412 -27.06 -7.67 9.07
N SER A 413 -26.28 -8.07 10.08
CA SER A 413 -24.91 -7.59 10.32
C SER A 413 -23.98 -7.80 9.11
N SER A 414 -24.11 -8.92 8.40
CA SER A 414 -23.28 -9.23 7.22
C SER A 414 -23.54 -8.27 6.05
N SER A 415 -24.80 -7.91 5.81
CA SER A 415 -25.14 -6.99 4.74
C SER A 415 -24.79 -5.54 5.09
N ILE A 416 -24.93 -5.15 6.37
CA ILE A 416 -24.46 -3.84 6.87
C ILE A 416 -22.93 -3.77 6.80
N HIS A 417 -22.23 -4.87 7.09
CA HIS A 417 -20.79 -4.98 6.94
C HIS A 417 -20.35 -4.76 5.49
N GLY A 418 -21.03 -5.37 4.51
CA GLY A 418 -20.79 -5.10 3.09
C GLY A 418 -20.91 -3.61 2.73
N ALA A 419 -21.93 -2.92 3.26
CA ALA A 419 -22.08 -1.48 3.08
C ALA A 419 -20.95 -0.67 3.75
N ALA A 420 -20.54 -1.05 4.97
CA ALA A 420 -19.46 -0.39 5.70
C ALA A 420 -18.08 -0.58 5.03
N LEU A 421 -17.85 -1.69 4.32
CA LEU A 421 -16.61 -1.92 3.57
C LEU A 421 -16.37 -0.94 2.42
N THR A 422 -17.40 -0.20 1.97
CA THR A 422 -17.19 0.92 1.03
C THR A 422 -16.26 2.00 1.60
N ALA A 423 -16.18 2.13 2.93
CA ALA A 423 -15.21 2.99 3.62
C ALA A 423 -13.78 2.59 3.30
N TRP A 424 -13.50 1.29 3.22
CA TRP A 424 -12.18 0.79 2.87
C TRP A 424 -11.83 1.09 1.41
N SER A 425 -12.74 0.86 0.47
CA SER A 425 -12.53 1.23 -0.93
C SER A 425 -12.22 2.71 -1.09
N ALA A 426 -12.97 3.58 -0.40
CA ALA A 426 -12.69 5.02 -0.38
C ALA A 426 -11.31 5.33 0.23
N SER A 427 -10.92 4.66 1.31
CA SER A 427 -9.61 4.85 1.94
C SER A 427 -8.44 4.38 1.07
N ALA A 428 -8.64 3.33 0.27
CA ALA A 428 -7.64 2.82 -0.67
C ALA A 428 -7.41 3.74 -1.86
N ILE A 429 -8.33 4.67 -2.13
CA ILE A 429 -8.15 5.77 -3.06
C ILE A 429 -7.48 6.93 -2.33
N ALA A 430 -8.09 7.41 -1.25
CA ALA A 430 -7.65 8.63 -0.55
C ALA A 430 -6.22 8.54 0.03
N GLY A 431 -5.84 7.41 0.64
CA GLY A 431 -4.53 7.25 1.28
C GLY A 431 -3.37 7.28 0.28
N PRO A 432 -3.29 6.29 -0.63
CA PRO A 432 -2.21 6.22 -1.62
C PRO A 432 -2.16 7.45 -2.54
N MET A 433 -3.29 7.92 -3.06
CA MET A 433 -3.31 9.10 -3.95
C MET A 433 -2.97 10.38 -3.21
N GLY A 434 -3.45 10.54 -1.97
CA GLY A 434 -3.10 11.69 -1.14
C GLY A 434 -1.59 11.74 -0.84
N LEU A 435 -0.98 10.59 -0.54
CA LEU A 435 0.48 10.48 -0.39
C LEU A 435 1.20 10.89 -1.68
N ALA A 436 0.81 10.31 -2.82
CA ALA A 436 1.52 10.56 -4.07
C ALA A 436 1.43 12.04 -4.48
N PHE A 437 0.27 12.66 -4.31
CA PHE A 437 0.06 14.09 -4.56
C PHE A 437 0.90 14.97 -3.62
N LEU A 438 0.81 14.75 -2.31
CA LEU A 438 1.51 15.59 -1.32
C LEU A 438 3.03 15.46 -1.44
N ARG A 439 3.55 14.24 -1.64
CA ARG A 439 4.98 14.03 -1.85
C ARG A 439 5.48 14.63 -3.16
N SER A 440 4.75 14.46 -4.27
CA SER A 440 5.14 15.07 -5.56
C SER A 440 5.13 16.60 -5.48
N LYS A 441 4.19 17.18 -4.73
CA LYS A 441 4.15 18.61 -4.47
C LYS A 441 5.37 19.06 -3.65
N ALA A 442 5.66 18.38 -2.53
CA ALA A 442 6.81 18.70 -1.69
C ALA A 442 8.14 18.57 -2.44
N GLU A 443 8.26 17.57 -3.32
CA GLU A 443 9.45 17.38 -4.16
C GLU A 443 9.65 18.53 -5.15
N ARG A 444 8.58 19.00 -5.80
CA ARG A 444 8.64 20.17 -6.69
C ARG A 444 9.01 21.44 -5.94
N GLU A 445 8.37 21.69 -4.79
CA GLU A 445 8.70 22.85 -3.94
C GLU A 445 10.18 22.81 -3.49
N ALA A 446 10.67 21.65 -3.08
CA ALA A 446 12.07 21.45 -2.70
C ALA A 446 13.05 21.68 -3.87
N ILE A 447 12.71 21.20 -5.07
CA ILE A 447 13.52 21.43 -6.27
C ILE A 447 13.58 22.92 -6.61
N ASP A 448 12.44 23.61 -6.63
CA ASP A 448 12.37 25.04 -6.91
C ASP A 448 13.17 25.85 -5.87
N ASP A 449 13.02 25.55 -4.59
CA ASP A 449 13.74 26.23 -3.50
C ASP A 449 15.24 26.00 -3.58
N LEU A 450 15.71 24.77 -3.85
CA LEU A 450 17.13 24.48 -4.02
C LEU A 450 17.69 25.17 -5.27
N ALA A 451 17.01 25.04 -6.41
CA ALA A 451 17.48 25.56 -7.69
C ALA A 451 17.58 27.10 -7.70
N GLN A 452 16.70 27.82 -7.01
CA GLN A 452 16.78 29.28 -6.87
C GLN A 452 18.00 29.77 -6.07
N ASN A 453 18.56 28.92 -5.21
CA ASN A 453 19.70 29.25 -4.36
C ASN A 453 21.05 28.85 -4.96
N ILE A 454 21.05 28.28 -6.17
CA ILE A 454 22.26 27.89 -6.89
C ILE A 454 22.70 29.04 -7.81
N ASP A 455 24.01 29.21 -7.93
CA ASP A 455 24.58 30.17 -8.87
C ASP A 455 24.09 29.86 -10.31
N PRO A 456 23.48 30.83 -11.02
CA PRO A 456 22.91 30.58 -12.34
C PRO A 456 23.90 29.99 -13.35
N ALA A 457 25.19 30.34 -13.28
CA ALA A 457 26.21 29.80 -14.17
C ALA A 457 26.57 28.34 -13.82
N VAL A 458 26.55 27.99 -12.53
CA VAL A 458 26.72 26.58 -12.08
C VAL A 458 25.51 25.75 -12.50
N PHE A 459 24.30 26.29 -12.35
CA PHE A 459 23.09 25.64 -12.81
C PHE A 459 23.14 25.36 -14.32
N GLU A 460 23.43 26.39 -15.12
CA GLU A 460 23.46 26.27 -16.59
C GLU A 460 24.56 25.31 -17.06
N SER A 461 25.75 25.35 -16.45
CA SER A 461 26.83 24.42 -16.79
C SER A 461 26.55 22.97 -16.38
N THR A 462 25.76 22.75 -15.33
CA THR A 462 25.40 21.40 -14.86
C THR A 462 24.26 20.79 -15.68
N PHE A 463 23.22 21.58 -15.95
CA PHE A 463 22.00 21.09 -16.59
C PHE A 463 21.90 21.42 -18.08
N GLY A 464 22.84 22.19 -18.64
CA GLY A 464 22.85 22.58 -20.06
C GLY A 464 21.65 23.47 -20.45
N ALA A 465 20.98 24.07 -19.48
CA ALA A 465 19.77 24.85 -19.64
C ALA A 465 19.64 25.86 -18.49
N THR A 466 18.94 26.98 -18.72
CA THR A 466 18.76 27.99 -17.69
C THR A 466 17.63 27.61 -16.74
N PHE A 467 17.53 28.31 -15.59
CA PHE A 467 16.44 28.10 -14.63
C PHE A 467 15.03 28.32 -15.23
N ASP A 468 14.92 29.09 -16.31
CA ASP A 468 13.65 29.28 -17.02
C ASP A 468 13.13 27.97 -17.65
N ASN A 469 14.02 27.02 -17.96
CA ASN A 469 13.69 25.69 -18.48
C ASN A 469 13.41 24.66 -17.38
N ARG A 470 13.39 25.04 -16.09
CA ARG A 470 13.31 24.07 -14.98
C ARG A 470 12.13 23.10 -15.06
N GLU A 471 10.97 23.54 -15.58
CA GLU A 471 9.79 22.65 -15.70
C GLU A 471 10.08 21.48 -16.65
N SER A 472 10.69 21.71 -17.81
CA SER A 472 11.06 20.62 -18.73
C SER A 472 12.15 19.74 -18.13
N LEU A 473 13.10 20.32 -17.39
CA LEU A 473 14.12 19.54 -16.68
C LEU A 473 13.53 18.67 -15.55
N ILE A 474 12.49 19.14 -14.85
CA ILE A 474 11.78 18.36 -13.82
C ILE A 474 10.98 17.23 -14.48
N GLU A 475 10.25 17.53 -15.56
CA GLU A 475 9.43 16.56 -16.27
C GLU A 475 10.27 15.43 -16.90
N SER A 476 11.42 15.78 -17.47
CA SER A 476 12.41 14.82 -17.96
C SER A 476 13.23 14.14 -16.86
N LYS A 477 13.07 14.56 -15.60
CA LYS A 477 13.82 14.04 -14.44
C LYS A 477 15.32 14.28 -14.54
N THR A 478 15.71 15.24 -15.36
CA THR A 478 17.07 15.78 -15.44
C THR A 478 17.38 16.63 -14.22
N LEU A 479 16.41 17.42 -13.74
CA LEU A 479 16.52 18.23 -12.53
C LEU A 479 15.90 17.49 -11.35
N THR A 480 16.73 17.08 -10.39
CA THR A 480 16.32 16.32 -9.19
C THR A 480 16.97 16.90 -7.94
N ILE A 481 16.41 16.61 -6.77
CA ILE A 481 16.99 17.01 -5.49
C ILE A 481 18.43 16.51 -5.37
N ASN A 482 18.70 15.24 -5.68
CA ASN A 482 20.04 14.65 -5.58
C ASN A 482 21.09 15.43 -6.40
N LYS A 483 20.78 15.77 -7.66
CA LYS A 483 21.70 16.53 -8.51
C LYS A 483 21.90 17.95 -8.03
N LEU A 484 20.83 18.59 -7.54
CA LEU A 484 20.91 19.93 -6.95
C LEU A 484 21.76 19.93 -5.69
N MET A 485 21.68 18.88 -4.87
CA MET A 485 22.47 18.74 -3.65
C MET A 485 23.98 18.58 -3.91
N GLU A 486 24.41 18.03 -5.06
CA GLU A 486 25.84 17.94 -5.42
C GLU A 486 26.48 19.31 -5.71
N ILE A 487 25.69 20.27 -6.17
CA ILE A 487 26.14 21.62 -6.54
C ILE A 487 25.63 22.70 -5.59
N ALA A 488 24.87 22.31 -4.56
CA ALA A 488 24.41 23.21 -3.51
C ALA A 488 25.58 23.68 -2.65
N ALA A 489 25.40 24.82 -1.97
CA ALA A 489 26.39 25.32 -1.04
C ALA A 489 26.65 24.31 0.10
N GLU A 490 27.90 24.26 0.58
CA GLU A 490 28.25 23.41 1.72
C GLU A 490 27.38 23.75 2.94
N GLY A 491 26.79 22.72 3.56
CA GLY A 491 25.88 22.88 4.68
C GLY A 491 24.41 23.14 4.31
N THR A 492 24.05 23.15 3.01
CA THR A 492 22.64 23.11 2.60
C THR A 492 21.99 21.84 3.13
N ASN A 493 20.82 21.97 3.76
CA ASN A 493 20.06 20.84 4.28
C ASN A 493 19.39 20.08 3.14
N ASP A 494 19.55 18.75 3.14
CA ASP A 494 18.81 17.87 2.22
C ASP A 494 17.31 17.86 2.60
N PRO A 495 16.41 18.27 1.69
CA PRO A 495 14.96 18.27 1.94
C PRO A 495 14.33 16.87 1.80
N THR A 496 15.03 15.89 1.23
CA THR A 496 14.51 14.54 0.94
C THR A 496 13.81 13.88 2.14
N PRO A 497 14.35 13.96 3.37
CA PRO A 497 13.69 13.34 4.52
C PRO A 497 12.31 13.91 4.85
N HIS A 498 12.04 15.16 4.46
CA HIS A 498 10.81 15.87 4.81
C HIS A 498 9.72 15.78 3.73
N LEU A 499 9.98 15.10 2.60
CA LEU A 499 9.03 14.97 1.48
C LEU A 499 7.71 14.30 1.87
N TYR A 500 7.68 13.55 2.98
CA TYR A 500 6.51 12.83 3.45
C TYR A 500 5.81 13.49 4.64
N ASP A 501 6.29 14.63 5.15
CA ASP A 501 5.76 15.24 6.37
C ASP A 501 4.26 15.55 6.26
N GLN A 502 3.85 16.18 5.16
CA GLN A 502 2.45 16.47 4.90
C GLN A 502 1.60 15.20 4.78
N THR A 503 2.19 14.11 4.26
CA THR A 503 1.51 12.81 4.18
C THR A 503 1.23 12.24 5.57
N PHE A 504 2.21 12.28 6.47
CA PHE A 504 2.04 11.81 7.85
C PHE A 504 1.05 12.69 8.64
N MET A 505 1.08 14.00 8.43
CA MET A 505 0.11 14.92 9.01
C MET A 505 -1.31 14.70 8.47
N MET A 506 -1.45 14.42 7.18
CA MET A 506 -2.73 14.02 6.57
C MET A 506 -3.26 12.73 7.22
N ALA A 507 -2.41 11.71 7.36
CA ALA A 507 -2.77 10.45 8.01
C ALA A 507 -3.22 10.66 9.46
N ALA A 508 -2.50 11.47 10.23
CA ALA A 508 -2.87 11.85 11.60
C ALA A 508 -4.23 12.57 11.64
N GLY A 509 -4.50 13.48 10.69
CA GLY A 509 -5.78 14.17 10.56
C GLY A 509 -6.95 13.22 10.32
N PHE A 510 -6.82 12.27 9.40
CA PHE A 510 -7.86 11.25 9.14
C PHE A 510 -8.08 10.32 10.34
N LEU A 511 -7.01 9.95 11.05
CA LEU A 511 -7.12 9.21 12.30
C LEU A 511 -7.86 10.03 13.38
N GLY A 512 -7.66 11.35 13.42
CA GLY A 512 -8.41 12.28 14.27
C GLY A 512 -9.91 12.27 13.95
N VAL A 513 -10.28 12.37 12.68
CA VAL A 513 -11.68 12.26 12.24
C VAL A 513 -12.28 10.92 12.66
N ALA A 514 -11.53 9.83 12.51
CA ALA A 514 -11.99 8.51 12.91
C ALA A 514 -12.20 8.37 14.42
N ALA A 515 -11.28 8.93 15.21
CA ALA A 515 -11.36 8.95 16.67
C ALA A 515 -12.58 9.75 17.15
N VAL A 516 -12.78 10.96 16.65
CA VAL A 516 -13.96 11.78 16.97
C VAL A 516 -15.24 11.07 16.57
N SER A 517 -15.31 10.51 15.36
CA SER A 517 -16.48 9.78 14.86
C SER A 517 -16.81 8.58 15.75
N ASN A 518 -15.81 7.83 16.20
CA ASN A 518 -16.00 6.68 17.09
C ASN A 518 -16.50 7.12 18.48
N GLN A 519 -15.99 8.24 18.99
CA GLN A 519 -16.42 8.76 20.28
C GLN A 519 -17.87 9.24 20.26
N LEU A 520 -18.27 9.92 19.18
CA LEU A 520 -19.65 10.38 18.96
C LEU A 520 -20.62 9.21 18.72
N LEU A 521 -20.12 8.06 18.28
CA LEU A 521 -20.94 6.88 18.01
C LEU A 521 -21.59 6.36 19.30
N LYS A 522 -22.92 6.40 19.34
CA LYS A 522 -23.76 5.85 20.40
C LYS A 522 -24.69 4.78 19.83
N PRO A 523 -24.95 3.67 20.56
CA PRO A 523 -25.85 2.63 20.08
C PRO A 523 -27.22 3.20 19.66
N PRO A 524 -27.74 2.83 18.48
CA PRO A 524 -29.07 3.26 18.05
C PRO A 524 -30.15 2.58 18.89
N ASN A 525 -31.32 3.22 19.03
CA ASN A 525 -32.49 2.57 19.63
C ASN A 525 -33.15 1.64 18.59
N VAL A 526 -32.58 0.45 18.42
CA VAL A 526 -33.00 -0.54 17.41
C VAL A 526 -34.48 -0.89 17.53
N LYS A 527 -35.00 -1.04 18.76
CA LYS A 527 -36.42 -1.36 19.00
C LYS A 527 -37.36 -0.29 18.44
N LYS A 528 -37.11 0.99 18.76
CA LYS A 528 -37.91 2.11 18.24
C LYS A 528 -37.89 2.21 16.72
N LEU A 529 -36.72 1.96 16.12
CA LEU A 529 -36.56 2.00 14.66
C LEU A 529 -37.35 0.88 13.97
N LEU A 530 -37.30 -0.35 14.50
CA LEU A 530 -38.08 -1.47 13.98
C LEU A 530 -39.60 -1.24 14.08
N GLU A 531 -40.07 -0.70 15.20
CA GLU A 531 -41.48 -0.33 15.37
C GLU A 531 -41.93 0.70 14.31
N THR A 532 -41.08 1.69 14.00
CA THR A 532 -41.38 2.74 13.01
C THR A 532 -41.40 2.19 11.59
N THR A 533 -40.44 1.35 11.21
CA THR A 533 -40.39 0.73 9.87
C THR A 533 -41.59 -0.20 9.63
N SER A 534 -41.99 -0.97 10.65
CA SER A 534 -43.15 -1.86 10.55
C SER A 534 -44.48 -1.12 10.35
N LYS A 535 -44.58 0.13 10.84
CA LYS A 535 -45.76 1.00 10.66
C LYS A 535 -45.83 1.64 9.28
N ASN A 536 -44.69 1.88 8.63
CA ASN A 536 -44.64 2.48 7.29
C ASN A 536 -44.79 1.43 6.16
N GLN A 537 -44.69 0.14 6.47
CA GLN A 537 -44.91 -0.98 5.54
C GLN A 537 -46.33 -1.55 5.57
N LYS A 538 -47.16 -1.11 6.52
CA LYS A 538 -48.61 -1.36 6.56
C LYS A 538 -49.33 -0.14 6.01
#